data_AF-A0A0C9TN13-F1
#
_entry.id   AF-A0A0C9TN13-F1
#
_cell.length_a   1.000
_cell.length_b   1.000
_cell.length_c   1.000
_cell.angle_alpha   90.00
_cell.angle_beta   90.00
_cell.angle_gamma   90.00
#
_symmetry.space_group_name_H-M   'P 1'
#
loop_
_entity.id
_entity.type
_entity.pdbx_description
1 polymer ?
#
loop_
_entity_poly.entity_id
_entity_poly.type
_entity_poly.pdbx_seq_one_letter_code
_entity_poly.pdbx_strand_id
1 'polypeptide(L)'
;MLENAWAEDPALTLRMIWSARSIHDGKGDKELFYRAFGWLFDHHPRMAVVNLHCLVDPMCPRPSPKGGARGGAKKHYSTSHGYWKDLLNILALATVDELYPTRHLNPRSNFLHNYCDGKSRPAFKNNQEQEDWSRAQRVQRFADAHDRLTRKLLDKRYLALYVAVARLFAVRLTKDFAILEKIAALPADTGEKERMKLMGALSLAPKWAPTPGSSHDRVTNISSTICLLLHNAQTSSSIAHNI
;
A
#
# COMPACT_ATOMS: atom_id res chain seq x y z
N MET A 1 -3.64 -23.16 12.64
CA MET A 1 -5.04 -22.80 12.33
C MET A 1 -5.22 -22.51 10.85
N LEU A 2 -4.46 -21.57 10.25
CA LEU A 2 -4.56 -21.32 8.79
C LEU A 2 -4.12 -22.51 7.93
N GLU A 3 -3.09 -23.25 8.34
CA GLU A 3 -2.67 -24.49 7.65
C GLU A 3 -3.81 -25.50 7.54
N ASN A 4 -4.48 -25.81 8.64
CA ASN A 4 -5.60 -26.75 8.65
C ASN A 4 -6.79 -26.24 7.82
N ALA A 5 -7.14 -24.96 7.96
CA ALA A 5 -8.22 -24.36 7.18
C ALA A 5 -7.91 -24.38 5.67
N TRP A 6 -6.66 -24.13 5.29
CA TRP A 6 -6.21 -24.19 3.91
C TRP A 6 -6.23 -25.62 3.37
N ALA A 7 -5.87 -26.62 4.17
CA ALA A 7 -5.97 -28.02 3.78
C ALA A 7 -7.41 -28.48 3.54
N GLU A 8 -8.37 -27.90 4.27
CA GLU A 8 -9.81 -28.20 4.13
C GLU A 8 -10.45 -27.46 2.94
N ASP A 9 -10.33 -26.14 2.89
CA ASP A 9 -10.84 -25.32 1.78
C ASP A 9 -9.95 -24.07 1.57
N PRO A 10 -9.02 -24.10 0.59
CA PRO A 10 -8.19 -22.96 0.23
C PRO A 10 -8.98 -21.72 -0.19
N ALA A 11 -10.10 -21.89 -0.90
CA ALA A 11 -10.87 -20.79 -1.45
C ALA A 11 -11.67 -20.07 -0.36
N LEU A 12 -12.28 -20.83 0.57
CA LEU A 12 -12.89 -20.25 1.76
C LEU A 12 -11.84 -19.59 2.65
N THR A 13 -10.68 -20.22 2.87
CA THR A 13 -9.59 -19.65 3.65
C THR A 13 -9.14 -18.31 3.08
N LEU A 14 -8.95 -18.22 1.76
CA LEU A 14 -8.60 -16.97 1.09
C LEU A 14 -9.68 -15.90 1.32
N ARG A 15 -10.97 -16.24 1.17
CA ARG A 15 -12.08 -15.31 1.46
C ARG A 15 -12.09 -14.84 2.91
N MET A 16 -11.77 -15.71 3.86
CA MET A 16 -11.70 -15.35 5.28
C MET A 16 -10.54 -14.38 5.56
N ILE A 17 -9.37 -14.58 4.93
CA ILE A 17 -8.24 -13.65 5.02
C ILE A 17 -8.67 -12.26 4.51
N TRP A 18 -9.30 -12.18 3.34
CA TRP A 18 -9.78 -10.91 2.79
C TRP A 18 -10.93 -10.28 3.61
N SER A 19 -11.82 -11.10 4.17
CA SER A 19 -12.87 -10.65 5.08
C SER A 19 -12.31 -10.03 6.37
N ALA A 20 -11.16 -10.52 6.87
CA ALA A 20 -10.49 -9.89 8.02
C ALA A 20 -10.15 -8.43 7.71
N ARG A 21 -9.68 -8.13 6.50
CA ARG A 21 -9.35 -6.76 6.09
C ARG A 21 -10.55 -5.93 5.70
N SER A 22 -11.54 -6.51 5.03
CA SER A 22 -12.59 -5.78 4.33
C SER A 22 -13.23 -4.73 5.22
N ILE A 23 -13.09 -3.45 4.88
CA ILE A 23 -13.66 -2.33 5.66
C ILE A 23 -15.18 -2.28 5.51
N HIS A 24 -15.64 -2.67 4.32
CA HIS A 24 -17.03 -2.52 3.94
C HIS A 24 -17.84 -3.78 4.24
N ASP A 25 -17.26 -4.96 3.98
CA ASP A 25 -17.97 -6.25 4.00
C ASP A 25 -17.37 -7.23 5.03
N GLY A 26 -16.55 -6.75 5.95
CA GLY A 26 -15.81 -7.60 6.87
C GLY A 26 -15.43 -6.90 8.16
N LYS A 27 -14.37 -7.38 8.80
CA LYS A 27 -13.98 -6.93 10.15
C LYS A 27 -13.20 -5.61 10.17
N GLY A 28 -12.60 -5.21 9.05
CA GLY A 28 -11.74 -4.03 9.01
C GLY A 28 -10.44 -4.13 9.83
N ASP A 29 -10.07 -5.32 10.30
CA ASP A 29 -8.91 -5.54 11.17
C ASP A 29 -7.63 -5.69 10.33
N LYS A 30 -6.91 -4.57 10.21
CA LYS A 30 -5.66 -4.49 9.43
C LYS A 30 -4.56 -5.40 10.00
N GLU A 31 -4.42 -5.53 11.31
CA GLU A 31 -3.30 -6.27 11.92
C GLU A 31 -3.53 -7.77 11.81
N LEU A 32 -4.75 -8.22 12.08
CA LEU A 32 -5.15 -9.60 11.83
C LEU A 32 -4.95 -9.95 10.35
N PHE A 33 -5.36 -9.06 9.45
CA PHE A 33 -5.13 -9.25 8.02
C PHE A 33 -3.65 -9.34 7.68
N TYR A 34 -2.79 -8.43 8.15
CA TYR A 34 -1.36 -8.49 7.80
C TYR A 34 -0.69 -9.77 8.28
N ARG A 35 -1.04 -10.26 9.49
CA ARG A 35 -0.53 -11.55 9.98
C ARG A 35 -1.01 -12.72 9.13
N ALA A 36 -2.30 -12.72 8.75
CA ALA A 36 -2.88 -13.79 7.93
C ALA A 36 -2.36 -13.75 6.47
N PHE A 37 -2.20 -12.55 5.92
CA PHE A 37 -1.56 -12.32 4.62
C PHE A 37 -0.09 -12.72 4.66
N GLY A 38 0.61 -12.46 5.76
CA GLY A 38 1.98 -12.92 5.97
C GLY A 38 2.12 -14.43 5.92
N TRP A 39 1.21 -15.15 6.60
CA TRP A 39 1.15 -16.61 6.49
C TRP A 39 0.93 -17.05 5.03
N LEU A 40 -0.05 -16.42 4.35
CA LEU A 40 -0.35 -16.71 2.94
C LEU A 40 0.86 -16.42 2.03
N PHE A 41 1.59 -15.35 2.28
CA PHE A 41 2.76 -14.97 1.51
C PHE A 41 3.93 -15.95 1.72
N ASP A 42 4.12 -16.45 2.94
CA ASP A 42 5.18 -17.39 3.23
C ASP A 42 4.92 -18.77 2.60
N HIS A 43 3.68 -19.27 2.70
CA HIS A 43 3.29 -20.63 2.26
C HIS A 43 2.78 -20.69 0.81
N HIS A 44 2.10 -19.65 0.35
CA HIS A 44 1.47 -19.56 -0.96
C HIS A 44 1.76 -18.21 -1.66
N PRO A 45 3.04 -17.86 -1.89
CA PRO A 45 3.47 -16.53 -2.32
C PRO A 45 2.81 -16.05 -3.62
N ARG A 46 2.59 -16.97 -4.58
CA ARG A 46 1.92 -16.63 -5.85
C ARG A 46 0.48 -16.19 -5.62
N MET A 47 -0.26 -16.89 -4.76
CA MET A 47 -1.65 -16.55 -4.44
C MET A 47 -1.73 -15.21 -3.70
N ALA A 48 -0.82 -14.98 -2.74
CA ALA A 48 -0.73 -13.71 -2.03
C ALA A 48 -0.50 -12.53 -3.00
N VAL A 49 0.51 -12.64 -3.87
CA VAL A 49 0.88 -11.57 -4.80
C VAL A 49 -0.21 -11.32 -5.85
N VAL A 50 -0.78 -12.37 -6.45
CA VAL A 50 -1.83 -12.22 -7.47
C VAL A 50 -3.07 -11.54 -6.90
N ASN A 51 -3.40 -11.74 -5.61
CA ASN A 51 -4.58 -11.13 -5.01
C ASN A 51 -4.34 -9.73 -4.40
N LEU A 52 -3.14 -9.15 -4.46
CA LEU A 52 -2.87 -7.82 -3.89
C LEU A 52 -3.81 -6.74 -4.43
N HIS A 53 -4.23 -6.84 -5.68
CA HIS A 53 -5.13 -5.87 -6.31
C HIS A 53 -6.48 -5.78 -5.57
N CYS A 54 -6.92 -6.83 -4.87
CA CYS A 54 -8.16 -6.84 -4.08
C CYS A 54 -8.18 -5.76 -2.97
N LEU A 55 -7.01 -5.27 -2.54
CA LEU A 55 -6.90 -4.14 -1.60
C LEU A 55 -7.32 -2.80 -2.21
N VAL A 56 -7.24 -2.64 -3.52
CA VAL A 56 -7.37 -1.35 -4.20
C VAL A 56 -8.43 -1.34 -5.30
N ASP A 57 -8.76 -2.51 -5.84
CA ASP A 57 -9.81 -2.69 -6.84
C ASP A 57 -11.19 -2.80 -6.18
N PRO A 58 -12.26 -2.42 -6.91
CA PRO A 58 -13.60 -2.37 -6.36
C PRO A 58 -14.24 -3.77 -6.28
N MET A 59 -13.90 -4.52 -5.23
CA MET A 59 -14.32 -5.92 -4.99
C MET A 59 -15.65 -6.07 -4.22
N CYS A 60 -16.04 -5.07 -3.43
CA CYS A 60 -17.17 -5.10 -2.50
C CYS A 60 -18.38 -4.37 -3.08
N PRO A 61 -19.37 -5.08 -3.67
CA PRO A 61 -20.55 -4.45 -4.25
C PRO A 61 -21.46 -3.85 -3.18
N ARG A 62 -21.88 -2.60 -3.37
CA ARG A 62 -22.74 -1.85 -2.46
C ARG A 62 -23.97 -1.31 -3.20
N PRO A 63 -25.15 -1.29 -2.56
CA PRO A 63 -26.29 -0.58 -3.10
C PRO A 63 -26.04 0.94 -3.02
N SER A 64 -26.33 1.68 -4.10
CA SER A 64 -26.25 3.15 -4.09
C SER A 64 -27.18 3.74 -3.00
N PRO A 65 -26.69 4.69 -2.18
CA PRO A 65 -27.53 5.40 -1.20
C PRO A 65 -28.59 6.26 -1.87
N LYS A 66 -28.31 6.75 -3.10
CA LYS A 66 -29.30 7.42 -3.93
C LYS A 66 -30.20 6.35 -4.53
N GLY A 67 -31.37 6.17 -3.91
CA GLY A 67 -32.45 5.38 -4.48
C GLY A 67 -32.68 5.81 -5.92
N GLY A 68 -32.75 4.82 -6.83
CA GLY A 68 -33.27 5.11 -8.17
C GLY A 68 -34.63 5.77 -8.04
N ALA A 69 -35.00 6.61 -9.02
CA ALA A 69 -36.39 7.06 -9.16
C ALA A 69 -37.34 5.86 -8.96
N ARG A 70 -38.50 6.06 -8.33
CA ARG A 70 -39.44 4.97 -8.00
C ARG A 70 -39.62 4.05 -9.21
N GLY A 71 -39.15 2.80 -9.12
CA GLY A 71 -39.19 1.79 -10.19
C GLY A 71 -37.91 1.57 -11.01
N GLY A 72 -36.84 2.35 -10.79
CA GLY A 72 -35.55 2.19 -11.48
C GLY A 72 -34.58 1.23 -10.77
N ALA A 73 -33.76 0.50 -11.55
CA ALA A 73 -32.73 -0.39 -11.01
C ALA A 73 -31.77 0.37 -10.06
N LYS A 74 -31.48 -0.22 -8.88
CA LYS A 74 -30.50 0.35 -7.95
C LYS A 74 -29.13 0.37 -8.61
N LYS A 75 -28.52 1.55 -8.71
CA LYS A 75 -27.13 1.66 -9.18
C LYS A 75 -26.23 0.98 -8.15
N HIS A 76 -25.41 0.02 -8.56
CA HIS A 76 -24.41 -0.57 -7.69
C HIS A 76 -23.09 0.17 -7.86
N TYR A 77 -22.40 0.43 -6.75
CA TYR A 77 -21.00 0.86 -6.78
C TYR A 77 -20.20 -0.15 -5.97
N SER A 78 -18.97 -0.41 -6.37
CA SER A 78 -18.12 -1.37 -5.68
C SER A 78 -16.95 -0.64 -5.00
N THR A 79 -16.59 -1.08 -3.81
CA THR A 79 -15.49 -0.53 -3.01
C THR A 79 -14.39 -1.56 -2.82
N SER A 80 -13.18 -1.13 -2.44
CA SER A 80 -12.05 -2.05 -2.23
C SER A 80 -12.07 -2.67 -0.84
N HIS A 81 -11.42 -3.83 -0.67
CA HIS A 81 -11.29 -4.44 0.67
C HIS A 81 -10.45 -3.57 1.61
N GLY A 82 -9.46 -2.86 1.08
CA GLY A 82 -8.55 -2.02 1.85
C GLY A 82 -8.27 -0.69 1.16
N TYR A 83 -7.05 -0.20 1.36
CA TYR A 83 -6.54 1.03 0.79
C TYR A 83 -5.16 0.82 0.19
N TRP A 84 -4.73 1.78 -0.63
CA TRP A 84 -3.37 1.86 -1.17
C TRP A 84 -2.28 1.81 -0.10
N LYS A 85 -2.54 2.34 1.11
CA LYS A 85 -1.61 2.25 2.25
C LYS A 85 -1.35 0.80 2.69
N ASP A 86 -2.31 -0.11 2.53
CA ASP A 86 -2.12 -1.51 2.90
C ASP A 86 -1.02 -2.17 2.07
N LEU A 87 -0.92 -1.83 0.78
CA LEU A 87 0.17 -2.31 -0.08
C LEU A 87 1.55 -1.90 0.47
N LEU A 88 1.67 -0.64 0.89
CA LEU A 88 2.90 -0.12 1.48
C LEU A 88 3.21 -0.72 2.85
N ASN A 89 2.18 -0.93 3.69
CA ASN A 89 2.35 -1.58 4.99
C ASN A 89 2.80 -3.03 4.83
N ILE A 90 2.17 -3.81 3.94
CA ILE A 90 2.59 -5.19 3.64
C ILE A 90 4.04 -5.23 3.19
N LEU A 91 4.42 -4.36 2.25
CA LEU A 91 5.79 -4.33 1.74
C LEU A 91 6.79 -3.95 2.85
N ALA A 92 6.50 -2.92 3.64
CA ALA A 92 7.37 -2.50 4.72
C ALA A 92 7.52 -3.61 5.78
N LEU A 93 6.42 -4.22 6.21
CA LEU A 93 6.42 -5.35 7.15
C LEU A 93 7.23 -6.54 6.60
N ALA A 94 7.09 -6.88 5.32
CA ALA A 94 7.87 -7.94 4.69
C ALA A 94 9.37 -7.60 4.65
N THR A 95 9.68 -6.32 4.49
CA THR A 95 11.05 -5.81 4.45
C THR A 95 11.71 -5.92 5.81
N VAL A 96 11.01 -5.55 6.89
CA VAL A 96 11.54 -5.58 8.26
C VAL A 96 11.33 -6.91 9.00
N ASP A 97 10.89 -7.96 8.31
CA ASP A 97 10.63 -9.29 8.87
C ASP A 97 9.50 -9.34 9.92
N GLU A 98 8.52 -8.43 9.81
CA GLU A 98 7.38 -8.32 10.73
C GLU A 98 6.03 -8.72 10.10
N LEU A 99 6.00 -9.14 8.82
CA LEU A 99 4.74 -9.48 8.13
C LEU A 99 4.11 -10.78 8.65
N TYR A 100 4.93 -11.79 8.94
CA TYR A 100 4.51 -13.03 9.57
C TYR A 100 5.39 -13.28 10.79
N PRO A 101 4.90 -13.00 12.02
CA PRO A 101 5.69 -13.25 13.22
C PRO A 101 5.97 -14.74 13.35
N THR A 102 7.23 -15.15 13.22
CA THR A 102 7.66 -16.46 13.72
C THR A 102 7.44 -16.49 15.23
N ARG A 103 7.28 -17.70 15.81
CA ARG A 103 6.82 -17.94 17.20
C ARG A 103 7.61 -17.22 18.31
N HIS A 104 8.72 -16.54 17.99
CA HIS A 104 9.60 -15.83 18.92
C HIS A 104 9.61 -14.30 18.76
N LEU A 105 8.80 -13.74 17.85
CA LEU A 105 8.75 -12.30 17.61
C LEU A 105 7.64 -11.61 18.41
N ASN A 106 7.85 -10.33 18.71
CA ASN A 106 6.86 -9.46 19.34
C ASN A 106 5.52 -9.55 18.57
N PRO A 107 4.38 -9.83 19.23
CA PRO A 107 3.10 -9.87 18.54
C PRO A 107 2.76 -8.52 17.89
N ARG A 108 3.31 -7.40 18.39
CA ARG A 108 3.09 -6.06 17.82
C ARG A 108 4.20 -5.69 16.85
N SER A 109 3.82 -5.10 15.72
CA SER A 109 4.76 -4.56 14.74
C SER A 109 5.41 -3.27 15.24
N ASN A 110 6.74 -3.22 15.27
CA ASN A 110 7.44 -1.98 15.59
C ASN A 110 7.25 -0.96 14.46
N PHE A 111 7.20 -1.41 13.20
CA PHE A 111 6.99 -0.52 12.06
C PHE A 111 5.63 0.19 12.11
N LEU A 112 4.54 -0.53 12.43
CA LEU A 112 3.19 0.07 12.43
C LEU A 112 2.94 0.99 13.62
N HIS A 113 3.56 0.72 14.76
CA HIS A 113 3.28 1.43 16.02
C HIS A 113 4.42 2.36 16.47
N ASN A 114 5.55 2.37 15.76
CA ASN A 114 6.77 3.08 16.16
C ASN A 114 7.17 2.76 17.59
N TYR A 115 7.09 1.49 18.01
CA TYR A 115 7.60 1.08 19.32
C TYR A 115 9.11 1.32 19.35
N CYS A 116 9.52 2.36 20.07
CA CYS A 116 10.90 2.58 20.46
C CYS A 116 11.05 2.11 21.91
N ASP A 117 12.03 1.25 22.16
CA ASP A 117 12.42 0.97 23.54
C ASP A 117 13.07 2.25 24.10
N GLY A 118 12.36 2.93 25.00
CA GLY A 118 12.79 4.20 25.58
C GLY A 118 14.11 4.09 26.36
N LYS A 119 14.56 2.87 26.66
CA LYS A 119 15.79 2.59 27.41
C LYS A 119 17.08 2.82 26.61
N SER A 120 17.02 3.02 25.30
CA SER A 120 18.21 3.15 24.45
C SER A 120 18.69 4.60 24.24
N ARG A 121 18.01 5.60 24.83
CA ARG A 121 18.33 7.01 24.60
C ARG A 121 19.33 7.51 25.65
N PRO A 122 20.52 8.00 25.26
CA PRO A 122 21.49 8.55 26.21
C PRO A 122 21.03 9.91 26.75
N ALA A 123 21.63 10.32 27.87
CA ALA A 123 21.49 11.68 28.38
C ALA A 123 22.32 12.66 27.51
N PHE A 124 21.77 13.85 27.24
CA PHE A 124 22.42 14.88 26.43
C PHE A 124 22.68 16.13 27.27
N LYS A 125 23.81 16.80 27.02
CA LYS A 125 24.19 18.04 27.71
C LYS A 125 23.41 19.25 27.20
N ASN A 126 23.07 19.26 25.91
CA ASN A 126 22.33 20.34 25.28
C ASN A 126 21.50 19.84 24.07
N ASN A 127 20.66 20.73 23.52
CA ASN A 127 19.80 20.41 22.37
C ASN A 127 20.61 20.07 21.10
N GLN A 128 21.76 20.71 20.90
CA GLN A 128 22.60 20.48 19.73
C GLN A 128 23.14 19.04 19.71
N GLU A 129 23.66 18.55 20.83
CA GLU A 129 24.15 17.16 20.98
C GLU A 129 23.02 16.15 20.75
N GLN A 130 21.82 16.43 21.27
CA GLN A 130 20.64 15.60 21.02
C GLN A 130 20.25 15.57 19.53
N GLU A 131 20.30 16.70 18.85
CA GLU A 131 20.01 16.80 17.42
C GLU A 131 21.05 16.06 16.58
N ASP A 132 22.33 16.23 16.89
CA ASP A 132 23.43 15.54 16.22
C ASP A 132 23.34 14.03 16.40
N TRP A 133 23.08 13.56 17.63
CA TRP A 133 22.82 12.15 17.88
C TRP A 133 21.60 11.64 17.10
N SER A 134 20.50 12.41 17.09
CA SER A 134 19.28 12.03 16.35
C SER A 134 19.51 12.01 14.84
N ARG A 135 20.32 12.93 14.29
CA ARG A 135 20.75 12.93 12.88
C ARG A 135 21.59 11.68 12.59
N ALA A 136 22.61 11.40 13.39
CA ALA A 136 23.48 10.24 13.23
C ALA A 136 22.68 8.92 13.30
N GLN A 137 21.77 8.79 14.27
CA GLN A 137 20.88 7.62 14.39
C GLN A 137 19.96 7.45 13.18
N ARG A 138 19.42 8.54 12.62
CA ARG A 138 18.61 8.47 11.39
C ARG A 138 19.44 8.00 10.19
N VAL A 139 20.67 8.49 10.06
CA VAL A 139 21.60 8.07 8.99
C VAL A 139 21.93 6.59 9.12
N GLN A 140 22.30 6.13 10.33
CA GLN A 140 22.61 4.72 10.58
C GLN A 140 21.42 3.83 10.27
N ARG A 141 20.22 4.16 10.78
CA ARG A 141 19.00 3.38 10.50
C ARG A 141 18.67 3.32 9.01
N PHE A 142 18.96 4.37 8.26
CA PHE A 142 18.74 4.39 6.82
C PHE A 142 19.75 3.48 6.09
N ALA A 143 21.02 3.50 6.49
CA ALA A 143 22.03 2.58 5.98
C ALA A 143 21.65 1.11 6.27
N ASP A 144 21.29 0.80 7.51
CA ASP A 144 20.87 -0.55 7.91
C ASP A 144 19.62 -1.02 7.13
N ALA A 145 18.68 -0.11 6.88
CA ALA A 145 17.48 -0.38 6.10
C ALA A 145 17.82 -0.64 4.62
N HIS A 146 18.74 0.12 4.04
CA HIS A 146 19.21 -0.08 2.68
C HIS A 146 19.93 -1.43 2.50
N ASP A 147 20.83 -1.78 3.43
CA ASP A 147 21.53 -3.07 3.42
C ASP A 147 20.56 -4.25 3.56
N ARG A 148 19.53 -4.11 4.40
CA ARG A 148 18.45 -5.09 4.52
C ARG A 148 17.68 -5.22 3.22
N LEU A 149 17.27 -4.10 2.62
CA LEU A 149 16.51 -4.08 1.37
C LEU A 149 17.29 -4.76 0.24
N THR A 150 18.57 -4.43 0.08
CA THR A 150 19.41 -5.02 -0.98
C THR A 150 19.49 -6.54 -0.84
N ARG A 151 19.63 -7.07 0.38
CA ARG A 151 19.57 -8.52 0.64
C ARG A 151 18.19 -9.10 0.35
N LYS A 152 17.12 -8.42 0.75
CA LYS A 152 15.73 -8.86 0.52
C LYS A 152 15.40 -8.96 -0.97
N LEU A 153 15.90 -8.05 -1.79
CA LEU A 153 15.68 -8.04 -3.24
C LEU A 153 16.32 -9.24 -3.97
N LEU A 154 17.27 -9.95 -3.33
CA LEU A 154 17.82 -11.21 -3.85
C LEU A 154 16.83 -12.38 -3.71
N ASP A 155 15.88 -12.31 -2.77
CA ASP A 155 14.84 -13.32 -2.60
C ASP A 155 13.72 -13.12 -3.64
N LYS A 156 13.47 -14.16 -4.45
CA LYS A 156 12.50 -14.10 -5.56
C LYS A 156 11.06 -13.87 -5.07
N ARG A 157 10.69 -14.33 -3.87
CA ARG A 157 9.34 -14.14 -3.33
C ARG A 157 9.14 -12.68 -2.95
N TYR A 158 10.08 -12.11 -2.19
CA TYR A 158 10.09 -10.69 -1.83
C TYR A 158 10.16 -9.80 -3.07
N LEU A 159 11.04 -10.10 -4.04
CA LEU A 159 11.14 -9.35 -5.28
C LEU A 159 9.80 -9.32 -6.05
N ALA A 160 9.08 -10.44 -6.10
CA ALA A 160 7.76 -10.50 -6.73
C ALA A 160 6.74 -9.59 -6.01
N LEU A 161 6.72 -9.59 -4.68
CA LEU A 161 5.89 -8.68 -3.88
C LEU A 161 6.26 -7.21 -4.14
N TYR A 162 7.56 -6.89 -4.10
CA TYR A 162 8.09 -5.55 -4.32
C TYR A 162 7.66 -4.99 -5.69
N VAL A 163 7.90 -5.77 -6.75
CA VAL A 163 7.54 -5.40 -8.13
C VAL A 163 6.03 -5.29 -8.29
N ALA A 164 5.24 -6.19 -7.69
CA ALA A 164 3.78 -6.14 -7.77
C ALA A 164 3.22 -4.86 -7.13
N VAL A 165 3.69 -4.49 -5.93
CA VAL A 165 3.29 -3.24 -5.27
C VAL A 165 3.69 -2.02 -6.10
N ALA A 166 4.93 -1.97 -6.59
CA ALA A 166 5.41 -0.86 -7.43
C ALA A 166 4.55 -0.72 -8.70
N ARG A 167 4.25 -1.83 -9.37
CA ARG A 167 3.43 -1.85 -10.59
C ARG A 167 1.99 -1.41 -10.34
N LEU A 168 1.35 -1.85 -9.25
CA LEU A 168 0.01 -1.40 -8.89
C LEU A 168 -0.04 0.13 -8.77
N PHE A 169 0.93 0.72 -8.07
CA PHE A 169 1.04 2.19 -7.96
C PHE A 169 1.30 2.83 -9.31
N ALA A 170 2.34 2.42 -10.04
CA ALA A 170 2.71 3.02 -11.31
C ALA A 170 1.54 3.01 -12.32
N VAL A 171 0.92 1.84 -12.51
CA VAL A 171 -0.22 1.68 -13.44
C VAL A 171 -1.39 2.59 -13.06
N ARG A 172 -1.70 2.71 -11.76
CA ARG A 172 -2.82 3.55 -11.33
C ARG A 172 -2.50 5.04 -11.40
N LEU A 173 -1.29 5.45 -11.02
CA LEU A 173 -0.84 6.83 -11.13
C LEU A 173 -0.84 7.30 -12.58
N THR A 174 -0.41 6.48 -13.53
CA THR A 174 -0.52 6.78 -14.97
C THR A 174 -1.96 7.02 -15.40
N LYS A 175 -2.91 6.17 -14.97
CA LYS A 175 -4.34 6.32 -15.28
C LYS A 175 -4.92 7.59 -14.67
N ASP A 176 -4.61 7.87 -13.40
CA ASP A 176 -5.11 9.05 -12.71
C ASP A 176 -4.55 10.33 -13.31
N PHE A 177 -3.28 10.34 -13.74
CA PHE A 177 -2.67 11.46 -14.46
C PHE A 177 -3.40 11.74 -15.77
N ALA A 178 -3.67 10.73 -16.59
CA ALA A 178 -4.42 10.90 -17.83
C ALA A 178 -5.87 11.40 -17.60
N ILE A 179 -6.48 11.08 -16.45
CA ILE A 179 -7.77 11.64 -16.05
C ILE A 179 -7.63 13.13 -15.72
N LEU A 180 -6.57 13.52 -15.00
CA LEU A 180 -6.29 14.92 -14.68
C LEU A 180 -6.03 15.75 -15.94
N GLU A 181 -5.29 15.24 -16.93
CA GLU A 181 -5.09 15.92 -18.22
C GLU A 181 -6.43 16.16 -18.94
N LYS A 182 -7.32 15.16 -18.95
CA LYS A 182 -8.67 15.31 -19.51
C LYS A 182 -9.48 16.37 -18.77
N ILE A 183 -9.39 16.42 -17.43
CA ILE A 183 -10.05 17.44 -16.61
C ILE A 183 -9.52 18.84 -16.93
N ALA A 184 -8.20 18.98 -17.13
CA ALA A 184 -7.56 20.25 -17.46
C ALA A 184 -7.94 20.74 -18.87
N ALA A 185 -8.12 19.82 -19.82
CA ALA A 185 -8.53 20.13 -21.18
C ALA A 185 -10.03 20.50 -21.32
N LEU A 186 -10.85 20.27 -20.29
CA LEU A 186 -12.28 20.61 -20.34
C LEU A 186 -12.52 22.12 -20.17
N PRO A 187 -13.35 22.74 -21.03
CA PRO A 187 -13.81 24.11 -20.85
C PRO A 187 -14.43 24.33 -19.46
N ALA A 188 -14.15 25.50 -18.86
CA ALA A 188 -14.60 25.82 -17.51
C ALA A 188 -16.13 25.96 -17.40
N ASP A 189 -16.78 26.36 -18.49
CA ASP A 189 -18.18 26.80 -18.57
C ASP A 189 -19.16 25.70 -19.02
N THR A 190 -18.72 24.72 -19.82
CA THR A 190 -19.60 23.68 -20.39
C THR A 190 -19.34 22.27 -19.84
N GLY A 191 -18.19 22.07 -19.17
CA GLY A 191 -17.68 20.75 -18.82
C GLY A 191 -18.07 20.20 -17.45
N GLU A 192 -18.89 20.88 -16.64
CA GLU A 192 -19.04 20.55 -15.20
C GLU A 192 -19.49 19.10 -14.94
N LYS A 193 -20.47 18.60 -15.70
CA LYS A 193 -20.96 17.22 -15.54
C LYS A 193 -19.90 16.17 -15.88
N GLU A 194 -19.13 16.39 -16.95
CA GLU A 194 -18.04 15.48 -17.32
C GLU A 194 -16.86 15.61 -16.36
N ARG A 195 -16.55 16.82 -15.90
CA ARG A 195 -15.56 17.10 -14.85
C ARG A 195 -15.87 16.32 -13.59
N MET A 196 -17.11 16.39 -13.09
CA MET A 196 -17.55 15.63 -11.91
C MET A 196 -17.44 14.11 -12.09
N LYS A 197 -17.78 13.60 -13.29
CA LYS A 197 -17.64 12.18 -13.62
C LYS A 197 -16.18 11.74 -13.65
N LEU A 198 -15.29 12.51 -14.26
CA LEU A 198 -13.85 12.25 -14.30
C LEU A 198 -13.22 12.34 -12.90
N MET A 199 -13.59 13.34 -12.10
CA MET A 199 -13.16 13.46 -10.71
C MET A 199 -13.58 12.24 -9.88
N GLY A 200 -14.80 11.72 -10.10
CA GLY A 200 -15.26 10.49 -9.45
C GLY A 200 -14.54 9.22 -9.92
N ALA A 201 -13.82 9.26 -11.04
CA ALA A 201 -13.05 8.14 -11.56
C ALA A 201 -11.59 8.12 -11.04
N LEU A 202 -11.11 9.21 -10.44
CA LEU A 202 -9.79 9.27 -9.80
C LEU A 202 -9.70 8.28 -8.64
N SER A 203 -8.58 7.58 -8.54
CA SER A 203 -8.34 6.72 -7.37
C SER A 203 -7.73 7.49 -6.20
N LEU A 204 -7.62 6.79 -5.08
CA LEU A 204 -6.88 7.27 -3.92
C LEU A 204 -5.38 6.92 -3.98
N ALA A 205 -4.86 6.39 -5.09
CA ALA A 205 -3.44 6.08 -5.23
C ALA A 205 -2.55 7.31 -5.03
N PRO A 206 -2.83 8.49 -5.63
CA PRO A 206 -2.00 9.68 -5.45
C PRO A 206 -1.95 10.14 -3.98
N LYS A 207 -3.05 10.02 -3.25
CA LYS A 207 -3.13 10.35 -1.81
C LYS A 207 -2.17 9.50 -0.97
N TRP A 208 -1.95 8.25 -1.37
CA TRP A 208 -1.15 7.27 -0.63
C TRP A 208 0.18 6.96 -1.31
N ALA A 209 0.52 7.64 -2.40
CA ALA A 209 1.78 7.42 -3.10
C ALA A 209 2.95 7.66 -2.12
N PRO A 210 3.94 6.76 -2.08
CA PRO A 210 5.03 6.87 -1.13
C PRO A 210 5.89 8.09 -1.44
N THR A 211 6.14 8.91 -0.43
CA THR A 211 7.02 10.08 -0.54
C THR A 211 8.48 9.66 -0.36
N PRO A 212 9.41 10.07 -1.25
CA PRO A 212 10.82 9.81 -1.10
C PRO A 212 11.35 10.20 0.28
N GLY A 213 12.13 9.31 0.91
CA GLY A 213 12.75 9.55 2.22
C GLY A 213 11.77 9.66 3.41
N SER A 214 10.48 9.34 3.24
CA SER A 214 9.48 9.26 4.32
C SER A 214 9.36 7.85 4.91
N SER A 215 8.39 7.58 5.80
CA SER A 215 8.36 6.36 6.63
C SER A 215 8.42 5.04 5.85
N HIS A 216 7.57 4.84 4.83
CA HIS A 216 7.57 3.61 4.03
C HIS A 216 8.79 3.54 3.12
N ASP A 217 9.18 4.68 2.56
CA ASP A 217 10.28 4.74 1.60
C ASP A 217 11.65 4.57 2.27
N ARG A 218 11.83 5.04 3.51
CA ARG A 218 13.07 4.81 4.27
C ARG A 218 13.40 3.33 4.46
N VAL A 219 12.39 2.47 4.52
CA VAL A 219 12.59 1.03 4.71
C VAL A 219 12.52 0.24 3.40
N THR A 220 11.84 0.75 2.36
CA THR A 220 11.60 0.01 1.11
C THR A 220 12.24 0.60 -0.13
N ASN A 221 12.62 1.88 -0.12
CA ASN A 221 13.02 2.65 -1.30
C ASN A 221 12.07 2.48 -2.50
N ILE A 222 10.78 2.24 -2.23
CA ILE A 222 9.78 1.89 -3.25
C ILE A 222 9.45 3.07 -4.17
N SER A 223 9.61 4.31 -3.69
CA SER A 223 9.34 5.51 -4.48
C SER A 223 10.24 5.59 -5.70
N SER A 224 11.54 5.26 -5.58
CA SER A 224 12.47 5.20 -6.71
C SER A 224 12.00 4.22 -7.78
N THR A 225 11.55 3.02 -7.40
CA THR A 225 11.05 2.03 -8.36
C THR A 225 9.77 2.48 -9.04
N ILE A 226 8.84 3.09 -8.30
CA ILE A 226 7.62 3.67 -8.89
C ILE A 226 7.99 4.77 -9.90
N CYS A 227 8.90 5.67 -9.55
CA CYS A 227 9.38 6.73 -10.44
C CYS A 227 10.04 6.16 -11.71
N LEU A 228 10.88 5.12 -11.58
CA LEU A 228 11.48 4.44 -12.74
C LEU A 228 10.42 3.82 -13.65
N LEU A 229 9.40 3.17 -13.08
CA LEU A 229 8.29 2.61 -13.86
C LEU A 229 7.48 3.69 -14.58
N LEU A 230 7.22 4.82 -13.91
CA LEU A 230 6.50 5.96 -14.49
C LEU A 230 7.31 6.61 -15.62
N HIS A 231 8.61 6.79 -15.43
CA HIS A 231 9.52 7.33 -16.43
C HIS A 231 9.55 6.44 -17.68
N ASN A 232 9.72 5.13 -17.49
CA ASN A 232 9.75 4.15 -18.59
C ASN A 232 8.41 4.02 -19.30
N ALA A 233 7.30 4.27 -18.61
CA ALA A 233 5.97 4.36 -19.19
C ALA A 233 5.70 5.68 -19.94
N GLN A 234 6.73 6.52 -20.15
CA GLN A 234 6.68 7.82 -20.83
C GLN A 234 5.81 8.89 -20.16
N THR A 235 5.33 8.66 -18.94
CA THR A 235 4.52 9.66 -18.22
C THR A 235 5.32 10.88 -17.78
N SER A 236 6.65 10.77 -17.65
CA SER A 236 7.51 11.89 -17.25
C SER A 236 7.81 12.89 -18.37
N SER A 237 7.66 12.53 -19.65
CA SER A 237 7.94 13.48 -20.74
C SER A 237 6.90 14.62 -20.82
N SER A 238 5.68 14.38 -20.32
CA SER A 238 4.62 15.41 -20.25
C SER A 238 4.79 16.35 -19.05
N ILE A 239 5.54 15.95 -18.01
CA ILE A 239 5.76 16.79 -16.80
C ILE A 239 6.81 17.88 -17.07
N ALA A 240 7.76 17.63 -17.97
CA ALA A 240 8.85 18.57 -18.28
C ALA A 240 8.44 19.79 -19.12
N HIS A 241 7.20 19.85 -19.62
CA HIS A 241 6.76 20.94 -20.51
C HIS A 241 5.98 22.07 -19.84
N ASN A 242 5.85 22.09 -18.50
CA ASN A 242 5.17 23.18 -17.79
C ASN A 242 5.85 23.57 -16.46
N ILE A 243 7.16 23.86 -16.49
CA ILE A 243 7.81 24.71 -15.47
C ILE A 243 8.33 25.95 -16.18
#